data_AF-A0A3M4Y6G1-F1
#
_entry.id   AF-A0A3M4Y6G1-F1
#
_cell.length_a   1.000
_cell.length_b   1.000
_cell.length_c   1.000
_cell.angle_alpha   90.00
_cell.angle_beta   90.00
_cell.angle_gamma   90.00
#
_symmetry.space_group_name_H-M   'P 1'
#
loop_
_entity.id
_entity.type
_entity.pdbx_description
1 polymer ?
#
loop_
_entity_poly.entity_id
_entity_poly.type
_entity_poly.pdbx_seq_one_letter_code
_entity_poly.pdbx_strand_id
1 'polypeptide(L)'
;MTTVGAMLGYAANLEGKGCSVLDQAGLAQKFGPVVSHIRIAARQEDLFAVRIAAGEAHLLLGCDLLVAAGPDAIAKLDSKISHAVVNSQQTPTAEFTRNPDAVFPAEAMKQTIIEAVGAAKTHFVEATSLATRLMGDSIASNLFMLGYAFQLGLIPLTSAAIEKAIELNGVAVNLNQQAFLWGRRTAHDPAAVEAFVNPQNKVSEPQPMDLDQRIQSNVDTLKQYQSAAYAKRYLALVQRVRDSESRAFPGQQPTLTEAVAFNYFKLLAYKDEYEVARLYSNGEFTRQLQAQFEGDYRLEFHLAPSWLAKRDPHNGLPRKRSFGPWMLRAFDVLATFKFLRGTALDPFGRSLERQQERALIDRYVSDIELILQHLQAQNRHTALSLARLPERIRGYGYIKESAMKAAAVQADILRKSLESGEVAAPKLYEAAA
;
A
#
# COMPACT_ATOMS: atom_id res chain seq x y z
N MET A 1 8.93 18.84 -1.66
CA MET A 1 8.21 20.04 -2.17
C MET A 1 8.94 21.34 -1.84
N THR A 2 9.10 21.74 -0.58
CA THR A 2 9.77 23.02 -0.20
C THR A 2 11.16 23.20 -0.83
N THR A 3 11.94 22.11 -0.96
CA THR A 3 13.24 22.12 -1.63
C THR A 3 13.19 22.58 -3.08
N VAL A 4 12.13 22.22 -3.83
CA VAL A 4 11.96 22.61 -5.24
C VAL A 4 11.71 24.11 -5.35
N GLY A 5 10.90 24.67 -4.45
CA GLY A 5 10.65 26.12 -4.38
C GLY A 5 11.93 26.91 -4.15
N ALA A 6 12.73 26.50 -3.16
CA ALA A 6 14.02 27.13 -2.89
C ALA A 6 14.97 27.04 -4.10
N MET A 7 15.09 25.87 -4.74
CA MET A 7 15.95 25.68 -5.91
C MET A 7 15.54 26.57 -7.09
N LEU A 8 14.23 26.69 -7.38
CA LEU A 8 13.73 27.58 -8.42
C LEU A 8 14.00 29.05 -8.10
N GLY A 9 13.92 29.45 -6.82
CA GLY A 9 14.29 30.80 -6.38
C GLY A 9 15.77 31.12 -6.62
N TYR A 10 16.68 30.21 -6.26
CA TYR A 10 18.10 30.37 -6.53
C TYR A 10 18.39 30.41 -8.04
N ALA A 11 17.79 29.52 -8.82
CA ALA A 11 17.97 29.47 -10.26
C ALA A 11 17.47 30.76 -10.94
N ALA A 12 16.32 31.30 -10.54
CA ALA A 12 15.81 32.58 -11.04
C ALA A 12 16.77 33.74 -10.71
N ASN A 13 17.28 33.80 -9.48
CA ASN A 13 18.24 34.83 -9.07
C ASN A 13 19.56 34.77 -9.86
N LEU A 14 20.06 33.56 -10.15
CA LEU A 14 21.25 33.36 -11.00
C LEU A 14 21.08 33.91 -12.42
N GLU A 15 19.83 33.95 -12.92
CA GLU A 15 19.49 34.51 -14.23
C GLU A 15 19.13 36.00 -14.18
N GLY A 16 19.21 36.65 -13.01
CA GLY A 16 18.78 38.04 -12.82
C GLY A 16 17.27 38.25 -12.91
N LYS A 17 16.48 37.18 -12.79
CA LYS A 17 15.00 37.22 -12.80
C LYS A 17 14.45 37.49 -11.41
N GLY A 18 13.24 38.05 -11.37
CA GLY A 18 12.47 38.18 -10.13
C GLY A 18 11.89 36.84 -9.69
N CYS A 19 11.92 36.56 -8.39
CA CYS A 19 11.26 35.38 -7.82
C CYS A 19 10.56 35.67 -6.48
N SER A 20 9.47 34.97 -6.24
CA SER A 20 8.76 34.95 -4.96
C SER A 20 8.31 33.53 -4.66
N VAL A 21 8.64 33.03 -3.47
CA VAL A 21 8.31 31.67 -3.01
C VAL A 21 7.55 31.78 -1.69
N LEU A 22 6.36 31.21 -1.63
CA LEU A 22 5.56 31.07 -0.42
C LEU A 22 5.27 29.60 -0.15
N ASP A 23 5.84 29.07 0.92
CA ASP A 23 5.55 27.73 1.40
C ASP A 23 4.41 27.77 2.42
N GLN A 24 3.39 26.95 2.19
CA GLN A 24 2.27 26.74 3.10
C GLN A 24 2.25 25.27 3.52
N ALA A 25 2.53 25.00 4.78
CA ALA A 25 2.36 23.68 5.38
C ALA A 25 0.99 23.61 6.07
N GLY A 26 0.22 22.56 5.80
CA GLY A 26 -1.03 22.29 6.51
C GLY A 26 -0.80 22.07 8.01
N LEU A 27 -1.84 22.33 8.82
CA LEU A 27 -1.81 22.22 10.29
C LEU A 27 -1.56 20.79 10.83
N ALA A 28 -1.61 19.76 9.96
CA ALA A 28 -1.42 18.38 10.37
C ALA A 28 0.07 18.04 10.56
N GLN A 29 0.42 17.56 11.76
CA GLN A 29 1.79 17.20 12.16
C GLN A 29 2.41 16.08 11.30
N LYS A 30 1.59 15.25 10.64
CA LYS A 30 1.97 14.25 9.64
C LYS A 30 0.87 14.16 8.57
N PHE A 31 1.25 13.98 7.31
CA PHE A 31 0.32 13.85 6.15
C PHE A 31 -0.50 15.10 5.79
N GLY A 32 -0.13 16.28 6.31
CA GLY A 32 -0.71 17.54 5.85
C GLY A 32 -0.23 17.91 4.45
N PRO A 33 -1.08 18.52 3.60
CA PRO A 33 -0.65 19.02 2.31
C PRO A 33 0.41 20.11 2.51
N VAL A 34 1.47 20.06 1.71
CA VAL A 34 2.46 21.13 1.61
C VAL A 34 2.37 21.71 0.22
N VAL A 35 2.03 22.99 0.13
CA VAL A 35 1.83 23.72 -1.12
C VAL A 35 2.81 24.87 -1.18
N SER A 36 3.50 25.01 -2.31
CA SER A 36 4.41 26.13 -2.56
C SER A 36 3.86 26.96 -3.72
N HIS A 37 3.67 28.26 -3.50
CA HIS A 37 3.38 29.22 -4.57
C HIS A 37 4.71 29.81 -5.05
N ILE A 38 4.99 29.69 -6.35
CA ILE A 38 6.23 30.17 -6.95
C ILE A 38 5.86 31.11 -8.09
N ARG A 39 6.32 32.36 -8.02
CA ARG A 39 6.23 33.32 -9.12
C ARG A 39 7.63 33.64 -9.62
N ILE A 40 7.77 33.63 -10.94
CA ILE A 40 9.00 34.02 -11.64
C ILE A 40 8.60 35.11 -12.63
N ALA A 41 9.32 36.23 -12.62
CA ALA A 41 9.12 37.35 -13.53
C ALA A 41 10.45 37.78 -14.14
N ALA A 42 10.40 38.57 -15.22
CA ALA A 42 11.60 39.12 -15.83
C ALA A 42 12.42 39.97 -14.84
N ARG A 43 11.75 40.73 -13.97
CA ARG A 43 12.38 41.58 -12.93
C ARG A 43 11.65 41.43 -11.60
N GLN A 44 12.37 41.66 -10.50
CA GLN A 44 11.80 41.55 -9.14
C GLN A 44 10.66 42.54 -8.89
N GLU A 45 10.76 43.75 -9.45
CA GLU A 45 9.76 44.82 -9.33
C GLU A 45 8.41 44.50 -10.00
N ASP A 46 8.37 43.48 -10.87
CA ASP A 46 7.15 43.03 -11.53
C ASP A 46 6.31 42.08 -10.64
N LEU A 47 6.80 41.73 -9.44
CA LEU A 47 6.14 40.82 -8.50
C LEU A 47 5.46 41.57 -7.34
N PHE A 48 4.15 41.77 -7.45
CA PHE A 48 3.35 42.52 -6.46
C PHE A 48 2.70 41.64 -5.37
N ALA A 49 2.61 40.33 -5.58
CA ALA A 49 1.98 39.39 -4.65
C ALA A 49 2.75 38.08 -4.57
N VAL A 50 2.85 37.50 -3.38
CA VAL A 50 3.58 36.25 -3.11
C VAL A 50 2.69 35.02 -3.37
N ARG A 51 1.37 35.15 -3.17
CA ARG A 51 0.38 34.09 -3.40
C ARG A 51 -0.13 34.12 -4.84
N ILE A 52 -0.36 32.95 -5.43
CA ILE A 52 -1.02 32.84 -6.74
C ILE A 52 -2.54 33.00 -6.53
N ALA A 53 -3.17 33.90 -7.28
CA ALA A 53 -4.62 34.11 -7.22
C ALA A 53 -5.39 32.98 -7.91
N ALA A 54 -6.72 32.99 -7.79
CA ALA A 54 -7.55 32.01 -8.47
C ALA A 54 -7.42 32.16 -10.00
N GLY A 55 -7.29 31.05 -10.72
CA GLY A 55 -7.14 31.03 -12.19
C GLY A 55 -5.83 31.63 -12.75
N GLU A 56 -4.83 31.93 -11.93
CA GLU A 56 -3.57 32.57 -12.39
C GLU A 56 -2.37 31.61 -12.50
N ALA A 57 -2.52 30.33 -12.14
CA ALA A 57 -1.40 29.41 -12.20
C ALA A 57 -1.11 28.97 -13.64
N HIS A 58 0.10 29.25 -14.15
CA HIS A 58 0.54 28.73 -15.45
C HIS A 58 0.90 27.24 -15.40
N LEU A 59 1.37 26.75 -14.25
CA LEU A 59 1.79 25.36 -14.05
C LEU A 59 1.37 24.86 -12.67
N LEU A 60 0.71 23.70 -12.66
CA LEU A 60 0.58 22.85 -11.48
C LEU A 60 1.64 21.75 -11.53
N LEU A 61 2.63 21.82 -10.65
CA LEU A 61 3.60 20.74 -10.43
C LEU A 61 3.14 19.87 -9.25
N GLY A 62 2.28 18.89 -9.52
CA GLY A 62 1.66 18.04 -8.50
C GLY A 62 2.57 16.87 -8.12
N CYS A 63 3.37 16.99 -7.06
CA CYS A 63 4.21 15.87 -6.59
C CYS A 63 3.43 14.75 -5.89
N ASP A 64 2.16 14.99 -5.58
CA ASP A 64 1.20 14.05 -5.00
C ASP A 64 -0.19 14.29 -5.61
N LEU A 65 -0.87 13.22 -6.05
CA LEU A 65 -2.15 13.31 -6.76
C LEU A 65 -3.28 13.84 -5.87
N LEU A 66 -3.32 13.47 -4.59
CA LEU A 66 -4.37 13.89 -3.66
C LEU A 66 -4.30 15.41 -3.43
N VAL A 67 -3.09 15.94 -3.22
CA VAL A 67 -2.91 17.39 -3.03
C VAL A 67 -3.19 18.16 -4.33
N ALA A 68 -2.76 17.63 -5.48
CA ALA A 68 -2.96 18.26 -6.78
C ALA A 68 -4.45 18.34 -7.19
N ALA A 69 -5.25 17.33 -6.84
CA ALA A 69 -6.69 17.31 -7.07
C ALA A 69 -7.49 18.03 -5.98
N GLY A 70 -6.83 18.57 -4.95
CA GLY A 70 -7.48 19.27 -3.85
C GLY A 70 -8.09 20.61 -4.30
N PRO A 71 -9.17 21.08 -3.63
CA PRO A 71 -9.92 22.27 -4.04
C PRO A 71 -9.05 23.53 -4.11
N ASP A 72 -8.10 23.68 -3.18
CA ASP A 72 -7.18 24.82 -3.15
C ASP A 72 -6.26 24.87 -4.38
N ALA A 73 -5.80 23.72 -4.87
CA ALA A 73 -4.95 23.62 -6.05
C ALA A 73 -5.79 23.87 -7.32
N ILE A 74 -6.95 23.20 -7.43
CA ILE A 74 -7.86 23.32 -8.57
C ILE A 74 -8.34 24.77 -8.75
N ALA A 75 -8.63 25.49 -7.66
CA ALA A 75 -9.05 26.89 -7.72
C ALA A 75 -8.00 27.84 -8.33
N LYS A 76 -6.73 27.44 -8.41
CA LYS A 76 -5.66 28.24 -9.03
C LYS A 76 -5.54 28.02 -10.54
N LEU A 77 -6.21 27.01 -11.07
CA LEU A 77 -6.09 26.59 -12.47
C LEU A 77 -7.11 27.32 -13.33
N ASP A 78 -6.73 27.54 -14.58
CA ASP A 78 -7.55 28.06 -15.66
C ASP A 78 -7.33 27.23 -16.92
N SER A 79 -8.43 26.87 -17.57
CA SER A 79 -8.41 25.96 -18.71
C SER A 79 -7.73 26.53 -19.95
N LYS A 80 -7.46 27.84 -20.01
CA LYS A 80 -6.75 28.49 -21.13
C LYS A 80 -5.26 28.52 -20.87
N ILE A 81 -4.82 29.00 -19.71
CA ILE A 81 -3.40 29.28 -19.45
C ILE A 81 -2.65 28.17 -18.70
N SER A 82 -3.34 27.34 -17.92
CA SER A 82 -2.67 26.36 -17.06
C SER A 82 -2.19 25.14 -17.82
N HIS A 83 -1.11 24.55 -17.32
CA HIS A 83 -0.65 23.19 -17.58
C HIS A 83 -0.54 22.44 -16.25
N ALA A 84 -0.62 21.11 -16.30
CA ALA A 84 -0.46 20.25 -15.13
C ALA A 84 0.53 19.13 -15.42
N VAL A 85 1.51 18.96 -14.54
CA VAL A 85 2.42 17.81 -14.50
C VAL A 85 2.26 17.17 -13.12
N VAL A 86 1.67 15.98 -13.08
CA VAL A 86 1.19 15.37 -11.83
C VAL A 86 1.73 13.96 -11.67
N ASN A 87 2.29 13.69 -10.50
CA ASN A 87 2.71 12.38 -10.08
C ASN A 87 1.46 11.55 -9.77
N SER A 88 1.15 10.57 -10.62
CA SER A 88 -0.07 9.77 -10.51
C SER A 88 0.06 8.58 -9.56
N GLN A 89 1.25 8.38 -8.97
CA GLN A 89 1.49 7.31 -8.02
C GLN A 89 0.54 7.41 -6.82
N GLN A 90 -0.18 6.33 -6.58
CA GLN A 90 -1.05 6.20 -5.42
C GLN A 90 -0.20 6.02 -4.16
N THR A 91 -0.33 6.96 -3.22
CA THR A 91 0.32 6.93 -1.92
C THR A 91 -0.74 6.65 -0.84
N PRO A 92 -0.46 5.76 0.14
CA PRO A 92 -1.39 5.53 1.23
C PRO A 92 -1.70 6.82 2.00
N THR A 93 -2.98 7.14 2.16
CA THR A 93 -3.43 8.37 2.82
C THR A 93 -3.54 8.20 4.34
N ALA A 94 -3.72 9.31 5.06
CA ALA A 94 -4.00 9.27 6.49
C ALA A 94 -5.29 8.48 6.81
N GLU A 95 -6.28 8.48 5.91
CA GLU A 95 -7.51 7.71 6.06
C GLU A 95 -7.22 6.21 6.17
N PHE A 96 -6.24 5.70 5.42
CA PHE A 96 -5.83 4.30 5.49
C PHE A 96 -5.40 3.85 6.89
N THR A 97 -4.92 4.77 7.74
CA THR A 97 -4.57 4.47 9.14
C THR A 97 -5.78 4.20 10.02
N ARG A 98 -6.97 4.70 9.63
CA ARG A 98 -8.24 4.55 10.37
C ARG A 98 -9.18 3.54 9.70
N ASN A 99 -9.15 3.49 8.37
CA ASN A 99 -9.98 2.62 7.55
C ASN A 99 -9.09 1.82 6.57
N PRO A 100 -8.77 0.55 6.89
CA PRO A 100 -8.00 -0.33 6.01
C PRO A 100 -8.67 -0.64 4.66
N ASP A 101 -9.97 -0.36 4.54
CA ASP A 101 -10.76 -0.54 3.30
C ASP A 101 -10.96 0.79 2.54
N ALA A 102 -10.27 1.87 2.94
CA ALA A 102 -10.31 3.14 2.23
C ALA A 102 -9.83 2.95 0.77
N VAL A 103 -10.71 3.23 -0.18
CA VAL A 103 -10.38 3.20 -1.60
C VAL A 103 -9.78 4.55 -1.99
N PHE A 104 -8.63 4.54 -2.64
CA PHE A 104 -8.01 5.75 -3.19
C PHE A 104 -8.60 6.05 -4.58
N PRO A 105 -9.43 7.09 -4.77
CA PRO A 105 -10.16 7.30 -6.01
C PRO A 105 -9.29 8.00 -7.07
N ALA A 106 -8.19 7.36 -7.47
CA ALA A 106 -7.19 7.93 -8.38
C ALA A 106 -7.79 8.44 -9.69
N GLU A 107 -8.65 7.66 -10.33
CA GLU A 107 -9.24 8.03 -11.62
C GLU A 107 -10.16 9.24 -11.51
N ALA A 108 -10.95 9.34 -10.43
CA ALA A 108 -11.77 10.53 -10.18
C ALA A 108 -10.90 11.78 -9.96
N MET A 109 -9.79 11.65 -9.21
CA MET A 109 -8.84 12.76 -9.00
C MET A 109 -8.16 13.20 -10.30
N LYS A 110 -7.72 12.25 -11.13
CA LYS A 110 -7.16 12.55 -12.46
C LYS A 110 -8.17 13.29 -13.32
N GLN A 111 -9.42 12.82 -13.33
CA GLN A 111 -10.50 13.43 -14.08
C GLN A 111 -10.78 14.87 -13.64
N THR A 112 -10.78 15.16 -12.33
CA THR A 112 -10.91 16.53 -11.80
C THR A 112 -9.82 17.46 -12.34
N ILE A 113 -8.57 17.00 -12.41
CA ILE A 113 -7.45 17.81 -12.94
C ILE A 113 -7.61 18.02 -14.46
N ILE A 114 -7.99 16.96 -15.20
CA ILE A 114 -8.26 17.03 -16.63
C ILE A 114 -9.38 18.04 -16.93
N GLU A 115 -10.43 18.07 -16.13
CA GLU A 115 -11.55 19.01 -16.29
C GLU A 115 -11.12 20.46 -16.04
N ALA A 116 -10.23 20.69 -15.07
CA ALA A 116 -9.74 22.03 -14.74
C ALA A 116 -8.77 22.60 -15.80
N VAL A 117 -7.94 21.76 -16.41
CA VAL A 117 -6.81 22.19 -17.25
C VAL A 117 -6.97 21.81 -18.73
N GLY A 118 -7.66 20.72 -19.00
CA GLY A 118 -7.77 20.07 -20.31
C GLY A 118 -6.80 18.89 -20.47
N ALA A 119 -7.25 17.83 -21.15
CA ALA A 119 -6.48 16.59 -21.32
C ALA A 119 -5.13 16.81 -22.05
N ALA A 120 -5.10 17.67 -23.08
CA ALA A 120 -3.88 17.93 -23.86
C ALA A 120 -2.78 18.68 -23.09
N LYS A 121 -3.13 19.32 -21.96
CA LYS A 121 -2.22 20.12 -21.13
C LYS A 121 -1.96 19.48 -19.77
N THR A 122 -2.43 18.25 -19.58
CA THR A 122 -2.28 17.48 -18.35
C THR A 122 -1.40 16.26 -18.62
N HIS A 123 -0.30 16.13 -17.87
CA HIS A 123 0.64 15.02 -17.97
C HIS A 123 0.68 14.27 -16.64
N PHE A 124 0.28 13.00 -16.66
CA PHE A 124 0.41 12.09 -15.53
C PHE A 124 1.65 11.22 -15.70
N VAL A 125 2.43 11.07 -14.62
CA VAL A 125 3.64 10.25 -14.61
C VAL A 125 3.78 9.54 -13.28
N GLU A 126 4.17 8.26 -13.28
CA GLU A 126 4.46 7.49 -12.07
C GLU A 126 5.88 7.82 -11.56
N ALA A 127 6.13 9.10 -11.27
CA ALA A 127 7.46 9.62 -10.96
C ALA A 127 8.08 8.98 -9.73
N THR A 128 7.29 8.64 -8.71
CA THR A 128 7.80 7.93 -7.52
C THR A 128 8.35 6.55 -7.87
N SER A 129 7.61 5.75 -8.65
CA SER A 129 8.05 4.43 -9.09
C SER A 129 9.30 4.51 -9.96
N LEU A 130 9.31 5.43 -10.94
CA LEU A 130 10.46 5.62 -11.82
C LEU A 130 11.69 6.09 -11.06
N ALA A 131 11.55 7.10 -10.19
CA ALA A 131 12.66 7.60 -9.37
C ALA A 131 13.23 6.51 -8.45
N THR A 132 12.38 5.72 -7.81
CA THR A 132 12.80 4.61 -6.94
C THR A 132 13.54 3.54 -7.72
N ARG A 133 13.08 3.16 -8.92
CA ARG A 133 13.75 2.15 -9.76
C ARG A 133 15.06 2.65 -10.37
N LEU A 134 15.15 3.94 -10.73
CA LEU A 134 16.34 4.52 -11.35
C LEU A 134 17.43 4.88 -10.35
N MET A 135 17.04 5.31 -9.15
CA MET A 135 17.95 5.95 -8.19
C MET A 135 17.90 5.35 -6.78
N GLY A 136 17.07 4.32 -6.55
CA GLY A 136 16.96 3.63 -5.26
C GLY A 136 16.16 4.38 -4.19
N ASP A 137 15.78 5.64 -4.43
CA ASP A 137 15.11 6.48 -3.44
C ASP A 137 13.95 7.31 -4.03
N SER A 138 12.79 7.18 -3.38
CA SER A 138 11.58 7.94 -3.69
C SER A 138 11.70 9.45 -3.47
N ILE A 139 12.64 9.93 -2.63
CA ILE A 139 12.86 11.35 -2.35
C ILE A 139 13.20 12.13 -3.63
N ALA A 140 13.85 11.46 -4.59
CA ALA A 140 14.23 12.03 -5.87
C ALA A 140 13.03 12.36 -6.80
N SER A 141 11.84 11.87 -6.49
CA SER A 141 10.62 12.09 -7.29
C SER A 141 10.27 13.57 -7.51
N ASN A 142 10.49 14.44 -6.51
CA ASN A 142 10.17 15.87 -6.65
C ASN A 142 11.06 16.56 -7.70
N LEU A 143 12.37 16.27 -7.72
CA LEU A 143 13.29 16.82 -8.71
C LEU A 143 13.11 16.16 -10.08
N PHE A 144 12.73 14.88 -10.10
CA PHE A 144 12.30 14.21 -11.32
C PHE A 144 11.09 14.92 -11.95
N MET A 145 10.08 15.24 -11.16
CA MET A 145 8.91 16.01 -11.62
C MET A 145 9.32 17.38 -12.18
N LEU A 146 10.24 18.09 -11.51
CA LEU A 146 10.77 19.36 -12.02
C LEU A 146 11.46 19.17 -13.38
N GLY A 147 12.29 18.13 -13.53
CA GLY A 147 12.95 17.80 -14.79
C GLY A 147 11.96 17.49 -15.92
N TYR A 148 10.90 16.76 -15.60
CA TYR A 148 9.83 16.44 -16.55
C TYR A 148 9.13 17.72 -17.03
N ALA A 149 8.70 18.59 -16.11
CA ALA A 149 8.06 19.85 -16.45
C ALA A 149 8.98 20.82 -17.20
N PHE A 150 10.27 20.86 -16.86
CA PHE A 150 11.27 21.64 -17.58
C PHE A 150 11.40 21.18 -19.03
N GLN A 151 11.47 19.88 -19.27
CA GLN A 151 11.63 19.34 -20.63
C GLN A 151 10.42 19.64 -21.53
N LEU A 152 9.23 19.77 -20.94
CA LEU A 152 8.03 20.22 -21.64
C LEU A 152 8.00 21.74 -21.92
N GLY A 153 9.02 22.48 -21.49
CA GLY A 153 9.11 23.94 -21.69
C GLY A 153 8.24 24.75 -20.72
N LEU A 154 7.77 24.14 -19.61
CA LEU A 154 6.83 24.77 -18.68
C LEU A 154 7.52 25.57 -17.56
N ILE A 155 8.86 25.50 -17.48
CA ILE A 155 9.66 26.22 -16.49
C ILE A 155 10.45 27.32 -17.19
N PRO A 156 10.25 28.61 -16.83
CA PRO A 156 10.86 29.75 -17.52
C PRO A 156 12.30 30.02 -17.03
N LEU A 157 13.13 28.98 -16.92
CA LEU A 157 14.53 29.04 -16.50
C LEU A 157 15.37 28.14 -17.41
N THR A 158 16.69 28.24 -17.33
CA THR A 158 17.64 27.40 -18.04
C THR A 158 18.00 26.16 -17.21
N SER A 159 18.37 25.06 -17.88
CA SER A 159 18.84 23.86 -17.18
C SER A 159 20.12 24.15 -16.40
N ALA A 160 21.01 24.98 -16.94
CA ALA A 160 22.26 25.37 -16.29
C ALA A 160 22.02 26.09 -14.95
N ALA A 161 21.04 26.99 -14.89
CA ALA A 161 20.68 27.66 -13.64
C ALA A 161 20.08 26.71 -12.60
N ILE A 162 19.22 25.76 -13.03
CA ILE A 162 18.63 24.75 -12.14
C ILE A 162 19.71 23.80 -11.63
N GLU A 163 20.60 23.30 -12.49
CA GLU A 163 21.71 22.42 -12.12
C GLU A 163 22.67 23.15 -11.15
N LYS A 164 22.93 24.45 -11.37
CA LYS A 164 23.74 25.25 -10.46
C LYS A 164 23.05 25.49 -9.12
N ALA A 165 21.75 25.70 -9.10
CA ALA A 165 20.97 25.82 -7.86
C ALA A 165 21.00 24.52 -7.04
N ILE A 166 21.00 23.35 -7.71
CA ILE A 166 21.17 22.05 -7.05
C ILE A 166 22.56 21.95 -6.39
N GLU A 167 23.63 22.36 -7.10
CA GLU A 167 24.98 22.39 -6.53
C GLU A 167 25.08 23.30 -5.31
N LEU A 168 24.52 24.51 -5.39
CA LEU A 168 24.56 25.50 -4.30
C LEU A 168 23.74 25.07 -3.08
N ASN A 169 22.70 24.26 -3.26
CA ASN A 169 21.93 23.70 -2.14
C ASN A 169 22.77 22.71 -1.30
N GLY A 170 23.76 22.05 -1.90
CA GLY A 170 24.73 21.21 -1.19
C GLY A 170 24.21 19.87 -0.66
N VAL A 171 22.91 19.60 -0.75
CA VAL A 171 22.29 18.35 -0.26
C VAL A 171 22.12 17.36 -1.41
N ALA A 172 22.73 16.17 -1.27
CA ALA A 172 22.59 15.05 -2.20
C ALA A 172 22.72 15.47 -3.69
N VAL A 173 23.71 16.32 -3.98
CA VAL A 173 23.84 17.03 -5.28
C VAL A 173 23.77 16.07 -6.47
N ASN A 174 24.56 14.99 -6.45
CA ASN A 174 24.58 14.01 -7.53
C ASN A 174 23.19 13.37 -7.75
N LEU A 175 22.54 12.91 -6.67
CA LEU A 175 21.20 12.32 -6.72
C LEU A 175 20.20 13.30 -7.33
N ASN A 176 20.20 14.56 -6.89
CA ASN A 176 19.26 15.58 -7.36
C ASN A 176 19.51 15.96 -8.83
N GLN A 177 20.77 16.02 -9.27
CA GLN A 177 21.12 16.22 -10.69
C GLN A 177 20.67 15.04 -11.55
N GLN A 178 20.88 13.80 -11.10
CA GLN A 178 20.38 12.59 -11.78
C GLN A 178 18.85 12.59 -11.84
N ALA A 179 18.18 12.98 -10.75
CA ALA A 179 16.72 13.05 -10.71
C ALA A 179 16.17 14.03 -11.75
N PHE A 180 16.72 15.24 -11.80
CA PHE A 180 16.37 16.24 -12.80
C PHE A 180 16.62 15.74 -14.23
N LEU A 181 17.77 15.10 -14.48
CA LEU A 181 18.11 14.53 -15.79
C LEU A 181 17.16 13.40 -16.21
N TRP A 182 16.84 12.48 -15.31
CA TRP A 182 15.91 11.38 -15.60
C TRP A 182 14.48 11.86 -15.81
N GLY A 183 14.04 12.89 -15.08
CA GLY A 183 12.78 13.57 -15.33
C GLY A 183 12.71 14.10 -16.77
N ARG A 184 13.78 14.79 -17.21
CA ARG A 184 13.89 15.30 -18.58
C ARG A 184 13.87 14.18 -19.62
N ARG A 185 14.65 13.13 -19.41
CA ARG A 185 14.69 11.98 -20.33
C ARG A 185 13.32 11.32 -20.47
N THR A 186 12.58 11.19 -19.37
CA THR A 186 11.26 10.56 -19.36
C THR A 186 10.23 11.39 -20.13
N ALA A 187 10.28 12.72 -20.03
CA ALA A 187 9.44 13.61 -20.83
C ALA A 187 9.79 13.59 -22.33
N HIS A 188 11.04 13.27 -22.68
CA HIS A 188 11.50 13.18 -24.06
C HIS A 188 11.19 11.82 -24.70
N ASP A 189 11.51 10.72 -24.01
CA ASP A 189 11.30 9.35 -24.48
C ASP A 189 10.95 8.44 -23.29
N PRO A 190 9.66 8.36 -22.91
CA PRO A 190 9.22 7.54 -21.80
C PRO A 190 9.44 6.04 -22.06
N ALA A 191 9.31 5.58 -23.31
CA ALA A 191 9.47 4.18 -23.67
C ALA A 191 10.91 3.69 -23.48
N ALA A 192 11.90 4.49 -23.85
CA ALA A 192 13.31 4.16 -23.61
C ALA A 192 13.65 4.12 -22.12
N VAL A 193 13.09 5.04 -21.31
CA VAL A 193 13.28 5.01 -19.86
C VAL A 193 12.65 3.76 -19.26
N GLU A 194 11.41 3.41 -19.64
CA GLU A 194 10.74 2.19 -19.18
C GLU A 194 11.51 0.92 -19.53
N ALA A 195 12.04 0.83 -20.75
CA ALA A 195 12.90 -0.29 -21.15
C ALA A 195 14.20 -0.36 -20.31
N PHE A 196 14.76 0.79 -19.94
CA PHE A 196 15.96 0.85 -19.10
C PHE A 196 15.71 0.40 -17.66
N VAL A 197 14.58 0.78 -17.04
CA VAL A 197 14.25 0.34 -15.66
C VAL A 197 13.73 -1.09 -15.58
N ASN A 198 13.20 -1.64 -16.68
CA ASN A 198 12.73 -3.02 -16.75
C ASN A 198 13.51 -3.83 -17.81
N PRO A 199 14.83 -4.02 -17.66
CA PRO A 199 15.63 -4.75 -18.67
C PRO A 199 15.27 -6.25 -18.76
N GLN A 200 14.47 -6.75 -17.82
CA GLN A 200 13.81 -8.04 -17.86
C GLN A 200 12.37 -7.82 -17.42
N ASN A 201 11.37 -8.17 -18.23
CA ASN A 201 9.92 -8.17 -17.89
C ASN A 201 9.59 -9.09 -16.69
N LYS A 202 10.20 -8.89 -15.52
CA LYS A 202 10.15 -9.81 -14.37
C LYS A 202 9.22 -9.35 -13.26
N VAL A 203 8.76 -8.10 -13.28
CA VAL A 203 7.64 -7.69 -12.44
C VAL A 203 6.42 -7.62 -13.33
N SER A 204 5.96 -8.79 -13.79
CA SER A 204 4.61 -8.89 -14.30
C SER A 204 3.70 -8.57 -13.13
N GLU A 205 2.81 -7.58 -13.28
CA GLU A 205 1.71 -7.39 -12.34
C GLU A 205 1.06 -8.76 -12.09
N PRO A 206 0.74 -9.11 -10.83
CA PRO A 206 0.16 -10.41 -10.53
C PRO A 206 -1.13 -10.54 -11.35
N GLN A 207 -1.08 -11.38 -12.37
CA GLN A 207 -2.24 -11.58 -13.23
C GLN A 207 -3.38 -12.15 -12.39
N PRO A 208 -4.63 -11.75 -12.65
CA PRO A 208 -5.78 -12.28 -11.94
C PRO A 208 -5.81 -13.81 -12.10
N MET A 209 -5.50 -14.50 -11.01
CA MET A 209 -5.51 -15.95 -10.96
C MET A 209 -6.95 -16.44 -10.97
N ASP A 210 -7.25 -17.37 -11.87
CA ASP A 210 -8.50 -18.14 -11.83
C ASP A 210 -8.61 -18.94 -10.51
N LEU A 211 -9.84 -19.33 -10.14
CA LEU A 211 -10.15 -20.04 -8.90
C LEU A 211 -9.32 -21.32 -8.74
N ASP A 212 -9.17 -22.13 -9.80
CA ASP A 212 -8.40 -23.38 -9.69
C ASP A 212 -6.91 -23.12 -9.50
N GLN A 213 -6.36 -22.11 -10.19
CA GLN A 213 -4.98 -21.68 -9.97
C GLN A 213 -4.78 -21.19 -8.53
N ARG A 214 -5.75 -20.45 -7.97
CA ARG A 214 -5.71 -19.96 -6.59
C ARG A 214 -5.73 -21.09 -5.58
N ILE A 215 -6.61 -22.08 -5.76
CA ILE A 215 -6.68 -23.25 -4.89
C ILE A 215 -5.37 -24.02 -4.93
N GLN A 216 -4.79 -24.23 -6.11
CA GLN A 216 -3.52 -24.93 -6.26
C GLN A 216 -2.37 -24.18 -5.58
N SER A 217 -2.29 -22.86 -5.79
CA SER A 217 -1.30 -22.00 -5.11
C SER A 217 -1.44 -22.02 -3.59
N ASN A 218 -2.67 -22.00 -3.07
CA ASN A 218 -2.95 -22.13 -1.65
C ASN A 218 -2.53 -23.49 -1.11
N VAL A 219 -2.79 -24.58 -1.84
CA VAL A 219 -2.36 -25.94 -1.48
C VAL A 219 -0.84 -26.01 -1.38
N ASP A 220 -0.11 -25.50 -2.38
CA ASP A 220 1.35 -25.55 -2.39
C ASP A 220 1.96 -24.65 -1.31
N THR A 221 1.35 -23.50 -1.05
CA THR A 221 1.74 -22.63 0.07
C THR A 221 1.51 -23.32 1.41
N LEU A 222 0.37 -23.99 1.62
CA LEU A 222 0.08 -24.71 2.87
C LEU A 222 1.00 -25.94 3.08
N LYS A 223 1.45 -26.60 2.01
CA LYS A 223 2.47 -27.65 2.09
C LYS A 223 3.79 -27.08 2.62
N GLN A 224 4.22 -25.93 2.10
CA GLN A 224 5.43 -25.25 2.56
C GLN A 224 5.27 -24.72 3.98
N TYR A 225 4.11 -24.15 4.29
CA TYR A 225 3.76 -23.61 5.59
C TYR A 225 3.81 -24.68 6.69
N GLN A 226 3.14 -25.83 6.50
CA GLN A 226 3.07 -26.89 7.51
C GLN A 226 3.41 -28.27 6.94
N SER A 227 2.48 -28.87 6.18
CA SER A 227 2.62 -30.24 5.67
C SER A 227 1.61 -30.56 4.57
N ALA A 228 1.81 -31.68 3.87
CA ALA A 228 0.85 -32.19 2.89
C ALA A 228 -0.51 -32.53 3.50
N ALA A 229 -0.53 -33.04 4.75
CA ALA A 229 -1.79 -33.31 5.46
C ALA A 229 -2.57 -32.01 5.75
N TYR A 230 -1.86 -30.93 6.08
CA TYR A 230 -2.47 -29.62 6.33
C TYR A 230 -3.09 -29.02 5.07
N ALA A 231 -2.38 -29.11 3.94
CA ALA A 231 -2.92 -28.71 2.64
C ALA A 231 -4.11 -29.58 2.19
N LYS A 232 -4.10 -30.89 2.51
CA LYS A 232 -5.22 -31.79 2.23
C LYS A 232 -6.47 -31.41 3.03
N ARG A 233 -6.32 -30.99 4.30
CA ARG A 233 -7.43 -30.47 5.13
C ARG A 233 -8.10 -29.26 4.46
N TYR A 234 -7.30 -28.32 3.95
CA TYR A 234 -7.79 -27.16 3.19
C TYR A 234 -8.59 -27.58 1.96
N LEU A 235 -7.97 -28.41 1.10
CA LEU A 235 -8.57 -28.83 -0.15
C LEU A 235 -9.89 -29.60 0.07
N ALA A 236 -9.95 -30.45 1.10
CA ALA A 236 -11.14 -31.23 1.42
C ALA A 236 -12.35 -30.33 1.75
N LEU A 237 -12.17 -29.26 2.53
CA LEU A 237 -13.28 -28.35 2.83
C LEU A 237 -13.71 -27.55 1.61
N VAL A 238 -12.75 -27.03 0.83
CA VAL A 238 -13.04 -26.26 -0.39
C VAL A 238 -13.79 -27.12 -1.42
N GLN A 239 -13.38 -28.38 -1.61
CA GLN A 239 -14.06 -29.28 -2.54
C GLN A 239 -15.48 -29.61 -2.07
N ARG A 240 -15.71 -29.86 -0.77
CA ARG A 240 -17.05 -30.06 -0.21
C ARG A 240 -17.97 -28.86 -0.49
N VAL A 241 -17.44 -27.64 -0.35
CA VAL A 241 -18.18 -26.41 -0.65
C VAL A 241 -18.49 -26.31 -2.13
N ARG A 242 -17.49 -26.55 -2.99
CA ARG A 242 -17.65 -26.55 -4.45
C ARG A 242 -18.74 -27.53 -4.91
N ASP A 243 -18.73 -28.76 -4.39
CA ASP A 243 -19.70 -29.80 -4.75
C ASP A 243 -21.11 -29.45 -4.26
N SER A 244 -21.23 -28.81 -3.09
CA SER A 244 -22.52 -28.37 -2.56
C SER A 244 -23.06 -27.15 -3.31
N GLU A 245 -22.21 -26.16 -3.59
CA GLU A 245 -22.57 -24.95 -4.33
C GLU A 245 -22.99 -25.28 -5.77
N SER A 246 -22.26 -26.16 -6.45
CA SER A 246 -22.58 -26.58 -7.82
C SER A 246 -23.91 -27.33 -7.91
N ARG A 247 -24.26 -28.10 -6.87
CA ARG A 247 -25.56 -28.78 -6.77
C ARG A 247 -26.71 -27.82 -6.48
N ALA A 248 -26.48 -26.85 -5.59
CA ALA A 248 -27.50 -25.87 -5.20
C ALA A 248 -27.75 -24.81 -6.29
N PHE A 249 -26.71 -24.42 -7.04
CA PHE A 249 -26.74 -23.32 -8.01
C PHE A 249 -26.08 -23.71 -9.35
N PRO A 250 -26.64 -24.67 -10.10
CA PRO A 250 -26.05 -25.12 -11.36
C PRO A 250 -25.96 -23.96 -12.37
N GLY A 251 -24.79 -23.82 -13.01
CA GLY A 251 -24.52 -22.79 -14.03
C GLY A 251 -24.24 -21.39 -13.49
N GLN A 252 -24.21 -21.19 -12.16
CA GLN A 252 -23.83 -19.91 -11.55
C GLN A 252 -22.34 -19.87 -11.17
N GLN A 253 -21.78 -18.67 -11.09
CA GLN A 253 -20.40 -18.48 -10.64
C GLN A 253 -20.21 -19.00 -9.20
N PRO A 254 -19.08 -19.68 -8.88
CA PRO A 254 -18.84 -20.34 -7.61
C PRO A 254 -18.36 -19.37 -6.50
N THR A 255 -19.15 -18.34 -6.22
CA THR A 255 -18.77 -17.23 -5.32
C THR A 255 -18.57 -17.65 -3.87
N LEU A 256 -19.32 -18.66 -3.38
CA LEU A 256 -19.12 -19.21 -2.04
C LEU A 256 -17.81 -20.00 -1.98
N THR A 257 -17.53 -20.80 -3.01
CA THR A 257 -16.27 -21.55 -3.13
C THR A 257 -15.08 -20.61 -3.16
N GLU A 258 -15.14 -19.52 -3.92
CA GLU A 258 -14.11 -18.47 -3.94
C GLU A 258 -13.88 -17.86 -2.56
N ALA A 259 -14.97 -17.47 -1.88
CA ALA A 259 -14.90 -16.88 -0.55
C ALA A 259 -14.26 -17.85 0.46
N VAL A 260 -14.63 -19.13 0.45
CA VAL A 260 -14.05 -20.16 1.33
C VAL A 260 -12.60 -20.45 0.96
N ALA A 261 -12.29 -20.54 -0.33
CA ALA A 261 -10.92 -20.78 -0.80
C ALA A 261 -9.97 -19.68 -0.30
N PHE A 262 -10.40 -18.42 -0.33
CA PHE A 262 -9.64 -17.28 0.18
C PHE A 262 -9.58 -17.24 1.72
N ASN A 263 -10.74 -17.25 2.38
CA ASN A 263 -10.83 -17.00 3.81
C ASN A 263 -10.34 -18.17 4.65
N TYR A 264 -10.57 -19.41 4.22
CA TYR A 264 -10.03 -20.57 4.93
C TYR A 264 -8.51 -20.62 4.84
N PHE A 265 -7.94 -20.33 3.67
CA PHE A 265 -6.49 -20.22 3.51
C PHE A 265 -5.91 -19.12 4.41
N LYS A 266 -6.53 -17.93 4.43
CA LYS A 266 -6.14 -16.82 5.32
C LYS A 266 -6.08 -17.24 6.79
N LEU A 267 -7.07 -18.01 7.25
CA LEU A 267 -7.13 -18.49 8.64
C LEU A 267 -6.11 -19.59 8.93
N LEU A 268 -5.82 -20.47 7.97
CA LEU A 268 -4.84 -21.54 8.13
C LEU A 268 -3.40 -21.02 8.09
N ALA A 269 -3.11 -20.06 7.22
CA ALA A 269 -1.78 -19.48 6.99
C ALA A 269 -1.57 -18.19 7.80
N TYR A 270 -1.92 -18.21 9.09
CA TYR A 270 -1.65 -17.08 9.99
C TYR A 270 -0.14 -16.91 10.21
N LYS A 271 0.32 -15.66 10.30
CA LYS A 271 1.75 -15.35 10.47
C LYS A 271 2.19 -15.61 11.91
N ASP A 272 2.66 -16.82 12.15
CA ASP A 272 3.27 -17.20 13.41
C ASP A 272 4.79 -17.13 13.41
N GLU A 273 5.41 -17.47 14.54
CA GLU A 273 6.85 -17.37 14.74
C GLU A 273 7.61 -18.23 13.73
N TYR A 274 7.11 -19.43 13.42
CA TYR A 274 7.72 -20.33 12.44
C TYR A 274 7.61 -19.82 11.01
N GLU A 275 6.46 -19.24 10.64
CA GLU A 275 6.25 -18.69 9.30
C GLU A 275 7.06 -17.41 9.09
N VAL A 276 7.13 -16.53 10.08
CA VAL A 276 8.03 -15.37 10.05
C VAL A 276 9.47 -15.84 9.87
N ALA A 277 9.90 -16.87 10.61
CA ALA A 277 11.23 -17.43 10.47
C ALA A 277 11.50 -17.96 9.05
N ARG A 278 10.54 -18.68 8.47
CA ARG A 278 10.62 -19.19 7.09
C ARG A 278 10.77 -18.06 6.06
N LEU A 279 10.02 -16.97 6.21
CA LEU A 279 10.07 -15.82 5.31
C LEU A 279 11.42 -15.08 5.36
N TYR A 280 12.09 -15.06 6.52
CA TYR A 280 13.44 -14.48 6.65
C TYR A 280 14.57 -15.43 6.21
N SER A 281 14.32 -16.75 6.20
CA SER A 281 15.34 -17.78 5.92
C SER A 281 15.25 -18.40 4.51
N ASN A 282 14.19 -18.15 3.75
CA ASN A 282 14.01 -18.71 2.39
C ASN A 282 14.95 -18.10 1.32
N GLY A 283 15.83 -17.17 1.70
CA GLY A 283 16.78 -16.47 0.82
C GLY A 283 16.18 -15.34 -0.01
N GLU A 284 14.85 -15.18 -0.06
CA GLU A 284 14.19 -14.09 -0.76
C GLU A 284 14.49 -12.74 -0.12
N PHE A 285 14.38 -12.66 1.21
CA PHE A 285 14.73 -11.46 1.98
C PHE A 285 16.17 -11.01 1.72
N THR A 286 17.13 -11.93 1.72
CA THR A 286 18.55 -11.62 1.45
C THR A 286 18.76 -11.12 0.01
N ARG A 287 18.09 -11.72 -0.99
CA ARG A 287 18.16 -11.26 -2.38
C ARG A 287 17.59 -9.85 -2.54
N GLN A 288 16.44 -9.56 -1.91
CA GLN A 288 15.85 -8.22 -1.93
C GLN A 288 16.78 -7.20 -1.27
N LEU A 289 17.39 -7.56 -0.15
CA LEU A 289 18.34 -6.72 0.57
C LEU A 289 19.58 -6.40 -0.28
N GLN A 290 20.16 -7.40 -0.95
CA GLN A 290 21.31 -7.23 -1.84
C GLN A 290 20.97 -6.45 -3.12
N ALA A 291 19.72 -6.52 -3.59
CA ALA A 291 19.27 -5.75 -4.74
C ALA A 291 19.01 -4.28 -4.40
N GLN A 292 18.66 -3.97 -3.14
CA GLN A 292 18.28 -2.63 -2.71
C GLN A 292 19.43 -1.84 -2.07
N PHE A 293 20.38 -2.52 -1.42
CA PHE A 293 21.45 -1.87 -0.66
C PHE A 293 22.83 -2.29 -1.18
N GLU A 294 23.66 -1.28 -1.48
CA GLU A 294 25.09 -1.45 -1.79
C GLU A 294 25.95 -1.20 -0.53
N GLY A 295 27.13 -1.84 -0.45
CA GLY A 295 28.11 -1.63 0.62
C GLY A 295 27.87 -2.43 1.91
N ASP A 296 28.56 -2.02 2.97
CA ASP A 296 28.51 -2.67 4.28
C ASP A 296 27.31 -2.16 5.09
N TYR A 297 26.27 -2.99 5.24
CA TYR A 297 25.12 -2.70 6.10
C TYR A 297 25.04 -3.66 7.29
N ARG A 298 24.42 -3.19 8.38
CA ARG A 298 24.15 -4.01 9.56
C ARG A 298 22.65 -4.17 9.76
N LEU A 299 22.20 -5.42 9.89
CA LEU A 299 20.81 -5.74 10.16
C LEU A 299 20.51 -5.68 11.66
N GLU A 300 19.40 -5.02 12.00
CA GLU A 300 18.83 -4.99 13.34
C GLU A 300 17.33 -5.32 13.25
N PHE A 301 16.90 -6.30 14.04
CA PHE A 301 15.53 -6.80 14.07
C PHE A 301 14.83 -6.32 15.35
N HIS A 302 13.71 -5.63 15.21
CA HIS A 302 12.90 -5.19 16.34
C HIS A 302 11.72 -6.15 16.54
N LEU A 303 11.79 -7.00 17.56
CA LEU A 303 10.78 -8.01 17.86
C LEU A 303 10.20 -7.80 19.25
N ALA A 304 8.93 -8.14 19.43
CA ALA A 304 8.25 -8.18 20.74
C ALA A 304 7.82 -9.62 21.06
N PRO A 305 8.76 -10.54 21.31
CA PRO A 305 8.43 -11.93 21.50
C PRO A 305 7.62 -12.12 22.79
N SER A 306 6.45 -12.78 22.68
CA SER A 306 5.39 -12.85 23.70
C SER A 306 5.85 -13.38 25.07
N TRP A 307 6.80 -14.31 25.08
CA TRP A 307 7.44 -14.86 26.30
C TRP A 307 8.47 -13.96 27.00
N LEU A 308 8.90 -12.86 26.37
CA LEU A 308 10.04 -12.02 26.79
C LEU A 308 9.69 -10.53 26.86
N ALA A 309 8.62 -10.11 26.19
CA ALA A 309 8.19 -8.72 26.14
C ALA A 309 7.42 -8.34 27.42
N LYS A 310 8.11 -7.66 28.36
CA LYS A 310 7.42 -6.94 29.44
C LYS A 310 6.48 -5.90 28.83
N ARG A 311 5.29 -5.78 29.39
CA ARG A 311 4.34 -4.72 29.02
C ARG A 311 4.88 -3.37 29.50
N ASP A 312 4.72 -2.34 28.68
CA ASP A 312 5.11 -1.00 29.05
C ASP A 312 4.18 -0.47 30.17
N PRO A 313 4.72 0.13 31.24
CA PRO A 313 3.92 0.67 32.35
C PRO A 313 2.96 1.79 31.95
N HIS A 314 3.26 2.56 30.88
CA HIS A 314 2.47 3.75 30.53
C HIS A 314 1.33 3.45 29.56
N ASN A 315 1.48 2.48 28.65
CA ASN A 315 0.47 2.17 27.64
C ASN A 315 0.00 0.70 27.65
N GLY A 316 0.60 -0.16 28.49
CA GLY A 316 0.24 -1.58 28.61
C GLY A 316 0.65 -2.46 27.42
N LEU A 317 1.33 -1.92 26.41
CA LEU A 317 1.69 -2.64 25.19
C LEU A 317 3.02 -3.42 25.34
N PRO A 318 3.21 -4.53 24.62
CA PRO A 318 4.48 -5.28 24.63
C PRO A 318 5.67 -4.41 24.16
N ARG A 319 6.75 -4.36 24.94
CA ARG A 319 7.98 -3.64 24.55
C ARG A 319 8.73 -4.37 23.44
N LYS A 320 9.04 -3.64 22.36
CA LYS A 320 9.95 -4.13 21.30
C LYS A 320 11.38 -4.15 21.80
N ARG A 321 12.12 -5.20 21.46
CA ARG A 321 13.55 -5.35 21.74
C ARG A 321 14.31 -5.48 20.43
N SER A 322 15.50 -4.90 20.43
CA SER A 322 16.45 -4.99 19.34
C SER A 322 17.26 -6.27 19.41
N PHE A 323 17.40 -6.94 18.27
CA PHE A 323 18.23 -8.12 18.11
C PHE A 323 19.15 -7.92 16.90
N GLY A 324 20.42 -8.31 17.04
CA GLY A 324 21.41 -8.12 15.98
C GLY A 324 21.33 -9.14 14.82
N PRO A 325 22.31 -9.14 13.92
CA PRO A 325 22.33 -9.99 12.71
C PRO A 325 22.24 -11.50 12.97
N TRP A 326 22.61 -11.96 14.17
CA TRP A 326 22.52 -13.37 14.57
C TRP A 326 21.10 -13.94 14.47
N MET A 327 20.07 -13.08 14.49
CA MET A 327 18.67 -13.49 14.34
C MET A 327 18.38 -14.20 13.03
N LEU A 328 19.10 -13.91 11.94
CA LEU A 328 18.91 -14.64 10.68
C LEU A 328 19.19 -16.14 10.88
N ARG A 329 20.27 -16.47 11.60
CA ARG A 329 20.60 -17.85 11.95
C ARG A 329 19.57 -18.46 12.90
N ALA A 330 19.05 -17.67 13.83
CA ALA A 330 17.97 -18.12 14.70
C ALA A 330 16.69 -18.43 13.92
N PHE A 331 16.35 -17.61 12.92
CA PHE A 331 15.22 -17.86 12.01
C PHE A 331 15.46 -19.11 11.15
N ASP A 332 16.67 -19.34 10.63
CA ASP A 332 17.00 -20.57 9.91
C ASP A 332 16.68 -21.81 10.76
N VAL A 333 17.15 -21.82 12.01
CA VAL A 333 16.90 -22.92 12.94
C VAL A 333 15.42 -23.04 13.25
N LEU A 334 14.76 -21.93 13.63
CA LEU A 334 13.34 -21.92 14.01
C LEU A 334 12.44 -22.42 12.86
N ALA A 335 12.73 -22.06 11.61
CA ALA A 335 11.96 -22.50 10.45
C ALA A 335 11.94 -24.02 10.27
N THR A 336 13.00 -24.74 10.69
CA THR A 336 13.05 -26.21 10.63
C THR A 336 12.11 -26.88 11.64
N PHE A 337 11.83 -26.20 12.76
CA PHE A 337 10.98 -26.72 13.84
C PHE A 337 9.47 -26.45 13.64
N LYS A 338 9.05 -26.06 12.43
CA LYS A 338 7.62 -25.85 12.10
C LYS A 338 6.72 -27.05 12.42
N PHE A 339 7.27 -28.27 12.49
CA PHE A 339 6.51 -29.46 12.89
C PHE A 339 6.03 -29.43 14.35
N LEU A 340 6.66 -28.60 15.20
CA LEU A 340 6.21 -28.39 16.59
C LEU A 340 4.93 -27.55 16.67
N ARG A 341 4.57 -26.81 15.61
CA ARG A 341 3.41 -25.92 15.57
C ARG A 341 2.14 -26.64 16.02
N GLY A 342 1.48 -26.10 17.04
CA GLY A 342 0.22 -26.63 17.56
C GLY A 342 0.33 -27.94 18.34
N THR A 343 1.54 -28.46 18.56
CA THR A 343 1.78 -29.63 19.42
C THR A 343 1.92 -29.23 20.89
N ALA A 344 1.89 -30.22 21.80
CA ALA A 344 2.13 -29.97 23.22
C ALA A 344 3.55 -29.42 23.51
N LEU A 345 4.49 -29.63 22.59
CA LEU A 345 5.88 -29.17 22.65
C LEU A 345 6.09 -27.80 21.98
N ASP A 346 5.01 -27.14 21.52
CA ASP A 346 5.10 -25.81 20.92
C ASP A 346 5.36 -24.74 21.98
N PRO A 347 6.56 -24.11 22.03
CA PRO A 347 6.86 -23.06 23.02
C PRO A 347 5.98 -21.81 22.84
N PHE A 348 5.47 -21.56 21.63
CA PHE A 348 4.63 -20.40 21.33
C PHE A 348 3.14 -20.71 21.41
N GLY A 349 2.78 -21.99 21.28
CA GLY A 349 1.40 -22.44 21.09
C GLY A 349 0.46 -22.16 22.26
N ARG A 350 0.97 -21.92 23.47
CA ARG A 350 0.17 -21.64 24.67
C ARG A 350 -0.23 -20.18 24.85
N SER A 351 0.24 -19.27 24.00
CA SER A 351 -0.18 -17.86 24.10
C SER A 351 -1.68 -17.72 23.81
N LEU A 352 -2.30 -16.69 24.41
CA LEU A 352 -3.73 -16.38 24.19
C LEU A 352 -4.02 -16.16 22.69
N GLU A 353 -3.11 -15.48 21.98
CA GLU A 353 -3.24 -15.22 20.55
C GLU A 353 -3.29 -16.53 19.75
N ARG A 354 -2.37 -17.47 20.01
CA ARG A 354 -2.34 -18.75 19.29
C ARG A 354 -3.54 -19.63 19.62
N GLN A 355 -4.04 -19.59 20.86
CA GLN A 355 -5.28 -20.28 21.23
C GLN A 355 -6.48 -19.69 20.48
N GLN A 356 -6.60 -18.37 20.43
CA GLN A 356 -7.67 -17.66 19.73
C GLN A 356 -7.63 -17.92 18.21
N GLU A 357 -6.45 -17.96 17.58
CA GLU A 357 -6.29 -18.28 16.15
C GLU A 357 -6.73 -19.70 15.82
N ARG A 358 -6.34 -20.70 16.63
CA ARG A 358 -6.79 -22.08 16.44
C ARG A 358 -8.30 -22.22 16.64
N ALA A 359 -8.84 -21.61 17.70
CA ALA A 359 -10.28 -21.58 17.93
C ALA A 359 -11.04 -20.90 16.78
N LEU A 360 -10.47 -19.88 16.15
CA LEU A 360 -11.05 -19.21 15.00
C LEU A 360 -11.09 -20.11 13.76
N ILE A 361 -10.06 -20.92 13.52
CA ILE A 361 -10.05 -21.93 12.44
C ILE A 361 -11.20 -22.92 12.67
N ASP A 362 -11.33 -23.47 13.87
CA ASP A 362 -12.34 -24.49 14.16
C ASP A 362 -13.76 -23.93 14.10
N ARG A 363 -13.98 -22.71 14.63
CA ARG A 363 -15.26 -21.99 14.48
C ARG A 363 -15.63 -21.76 13.01
N TYR A 364 -14.66 -21.35 12.19
CA TYR A 364 -14.90 -21.14 10.77
C TYR A 364 -15.29 -22.44 10.06
N VAL A 365 -14.64 -23.57 10.37
CA VAL A 365 -15.04 -24.87 9.83
C VAL A 365 -16.47 -25.21 10.24
N SER A 366 -16.85 -25.00 11.50
CA SER A 366 -18.24 -25.18 11.95
C SER A 366 -19.23 -24.27 11.23
N ASP A 367 -18.86 -23.01 10.97
CA ASP A 367 -19.68 -22.07 10.20
C ASP A 367 -19.90 -22.53 8.77
N ILE A 368 -18.84 -23.06 8.12
CA ILE A 368 -18.97 -23.64 6.78
C ILE A 368 -19.85 -24.90 6.82
N GLU A 369 -19.73 -25.74 7.84
CA GLU A 369 -20.59 -26.92 7.98
C GLU A 369 -22.07 -26.55 8.17
N LEU A 370 -22.36 -25.51 8.96
CA LEU A 370 -23.71 -24.96 9.09
C LEU A 370 -24.22 -24.41 7.74
N ILE A 371 -23.37 -23.68 7.00
CA ILE A 371 -23.71 -23.21 5.65
C ILE A 371 -24.07 -24.39 4.74
N LEU A 372 -23.27 -25.45 4.72
CA LEU A 372 -23.53 -26.61 3.87
C LEU A 372 -24.83 -27.34 4.22
N GLN A 373 -25.26 -27.31 5.49
CA GLN A 373 -26.53 -27.92 5.92
C GLN A 373 -27.75 -27.10 5.50
N HIS A 374 -27.64 -25.77 5.47
CA HIS A 374 -28.76 -24.87 5.24
C HIS A 374 -28.73 -24.13 3.88
N LEU A 375 -27.78 -24.44 2.99
CA LEU A 375 -27.58 -23.70 1.74
C LEU A 375 -28.81 -23.75 0.82
N GLN A 376 -29.43 -22.60 0.57
CA GLN A 376 -30.60 -22.42 -0.28
C GLN A 376 -30.47 -21.13 -1.13
N ALA A 377 -31.31 -20.97 -2.15
CA ALA A 377 -31.27 -19.79 -3.01
C ALA A 377 -31.56 -18.48 -2.26
N GLN A 378 -32.47 -18.51 -1.29
CA GLN A 378 -32.89 -17.33 -0.53
C GLN A 378 -31.83 -16.84 0.46
N ASN A 379 -30.98 -17.75 0.96
CA ASN A 379 -29.98 -17.43 1.99
C ASN A 379 -28.53 -17.43 1.47
N ARG A 380 -28.33 -17.55 0.14
CA ARG A 380 -27.01 -17.52 -0.50
C ARG A 380 -26.19 -16.29 -0.08
N HIS A 381 -26.83 -15.13 0.05
CA HIS A 381 -26.16 -13.91 0.49
C HIS A 381 -25.71 -13.98 1.96
N THR A 382 -26.54 -14.52 2.86
CA THR A 382 -26.20 -14.74 4.28
C THR A 382 -25.03 -15.72 4.41
N ALA A 383 -25.08 -16.83 3.68
CA ALA A 383 -24.00 -17.82 3.61
C ALA A 383 -22.68 -17.19 3.14
N LEU A 384 -22.72 -16.40 2.07
CA LEU A 384 -21.55 -15.68 1.55
C LEU A 384 -21.01 -14.67 2.58
N SER A 385 -21.89 -13.94 3.24
CA SER A 385 -21.51 -12.93 4.26
C SER A 385 -20.82 -13.59 5.45
N LEU A 386 -21.32 -14.75 5.90
CA LEU A 386 -20.71 -15.53 6.98
C LEU A 386 -19.34 -16.07 6.57
N ALA A 387 -19.22 -16.63 5.35
CA ALA A 387 -17.96 -17.15 4.82
C ALA A 387 -16.88 -16.05 4.64
N ARG A 388 -17.28 -14.78 4.44
CA ARG A 388 -16.39 -13.62 4.27
C ARG A 388 -16.03 -12.88 5.56
N LEU A 389 -16.59 -13.24 6.72
CA LEU A 389 -16.26 -12.56 7.98
C LEU A 389 -14.76 -12.48 8.31
N PRO A 390 -13.92 -13.50 8.01
CA PRO A 390 -12.49 -13.41 8.27
C PRO A 390 -11.80 -12.26 7.53
N GLU A 391 -12.37 -11.71 6.45
CA GLU A 391 -11.84 -10.55 5.72
C GLU A 391 -11.71 -9.32 6.64
N ARG A 392 -12.62 -9.19 7.61
CA ARG A 392 -12.65 -8.09 8.60
C ARG A 392 -11.64 -8.26 9.73
N ILE A 393 -11.10 -9.46 9.93
CA ILE A 393 -10.10 -9.74 10.95
C ILE A 393 -8.72 -9.41 10.38
N ARG A 394 -8.21 -8.22 10.71
CA ARG A 394 -6.92 -7.69 10.24
C ARG A 394 -6.10 -7.14 11.41
N GLY A 395 -4.82 -6.88 11.16
CA GLY A 395 -3.89 -6.34 12.15
C GLY A 395 -3.24 -7.41 13.03
N TYR A 396 -2.58 -6.94 14.10
CA TYR A 396 -1.80 -7.77 15.03
C TYR A 396 -2.14 -7.41 16.49
N GLY A 397 -1.93 -8.35 17.41
CA GLY A 397 -2.15 -8.16 18.84
C GLY A 397 -3.56 -7.67 19.17
N TYR A 398 -3.66 -6.60 19.98
CA TYR A 398 -4.94 -6.06 20.46
C TYR A 398 -5.86 -5.54 19.33
N ILE A 399 -5.31 -5.09 18.20
CA ILE A 399 -6.10 -4.64 17.04
C ILE A 399 -6.86 -5.84 16.45
N LYS A 400 -6.15 -6.97 16.28
CA LYS A 400 -6.74 -8.22 15.80
C LYS A 400 -7.75 -8.77 16.80
N GLU A 401 -7.46 -8.72 18.10
CA GLU A 401 -8.37 -9.18 19.15
C GLU A 401 -9.69 -8.41 19.13
N SER A 402 -9.65 -7.08 18.99
CA SER A 402 -10.85 -6.26 18.85
C SER A 402 -11.67 -6.64 17.61
N ALA A 403 -11.00 -6.79 16.46
CA ALA A 403 -11.65 -7.20 15.22
C ALA A 403 -12.27 -8.61 15.31
N MET A 404 -11.62 -9.55 16.02
CA MET A 404 -12.16 -10.88 16.28
C MET A 404 -13.44 -10.84 17.13
N LYS A 405 -13.49 -9.98 18.16
CA LYS A 405 -14.70 -9.80 18.99
C LYS A 405 -15.85 -9.24 18.17
N ALA A 406 -15.60 -8.20 17.36
CA ALA A 406 -16.61 -7.63 16.47
C ALA A 406 -17.13 -8.65 15.43
N ALA A 407 -16.22 -9.43 14.83
CA ALA A 407 -16.59 -10.47 13.88
C ALA A 407 -17.41 -11.59 14.52
N ALA A 408 -17.14 -11.96 15.78
CA ALA A 408 -17.90 -12.98 16.51
C ALA A 408 -19.37 -12.57 16.71
N VAL A 409 -19.63 -11.31 17.08
CA VAL A 409 -21.00 -10.79 17.22
C VAL A 409 -21.75 -10.87 15.88
N GLN A 410 -21.09 -10.47 14.78
CA GLN A 410 -21.70 -10.56 13.45
C GLN A 410 -21.94 -12.02 13.02
N ALA A 411 -21.04 -12.94 13.36
CA ALA A 411 -21.19 -14.36 13.08
C ALA A 411 -22.45 -14.92 13.76
N ASP A 412 -22.68 -14.59 15.03
CA ASP A 412 -23.87 -15.06 15.77
C ASP A 412 -25.18 -14.58 15.14
N ILE A 413 -25.23 -13.36 14.63
CA ILE A 413 -26.39 -12.82 13.90
C ILE A 413 -26.60 -13.59 12.59
N LEU A 414 -25.55 -13.80 11.82
CA LEU A 414 -25.62 -14.48 10.52
C LEU A 414 -25.95 -15.98 10.66
N ARG A 415 -25.45 -16.65 11.70
CA ARG A 415 -25.82 -18.05 12.03
C ARG A 415 -27.31 -18.17 12.29
N LYS A 416 -27.86 -17.33 13.16
CA LYS A 416 -29.30 -17.32 13.48
C LYS A 416 -30.15 -17.06 12.23
N SER A 417 -29.75 -16.09 11.40
CA SER A 417 -30.43 -15.79 10.13
C SER A 417 -30.41 -16.97 9.16
N LEU A 418 -29.33 -17.75 9.15
CA LEU A 418 -29.19 -18.92 8.29
C LEU A 418 -30.08 -20.08 8.74
N GLU A 419 -30.26 -20.26 10.05
CA GLU A 419 -31.12 -21.28 10.66
C GLU A 419 -32.62 -20.91 10.58
N SER A 420 -32.97 -19.63 10.80
CA SER A 420 -34.37 -19.17 10.82
C SER A 420 -34.96 -18.89 9.43
N GLY A 421 -34.11 -18.69 8.42
CA GLY A 421 -34.53 -18.29 7.07
C GLY A 421 -34.95 -16.82 6.96
N GLU A 422 -34.93 -16.05 8.06
CA GLU A 422 -35.14 -14.60 8.02
C GLU A 422 -33.87 -13.92 7.53
N VAL A 423 -33.98 -13.16 6.43
CA VAL A 423 -32.88 -12.36 5.89
C VAL A 423 -32.66 -11.16 6.82
N ALA A 424 -31.80 -11.32 7.82
CA ALA A 424 -31.26 -10.18 8.54
C ALA A 424 -30.34 -9.45 7.56
N ALA A 425 -30.84 -8.38 6.93
CA ALA A 425 -30.03 -7.54 6.05
C ALA A 425 -28.82 -7.03 6.87
N PRO A 426 -27.59 -7.47 6.57
CA PRO A 426 -26.44 -6.96 7.28
C PRO A 426 -26.29 -5.49 6.87
N LYS A 427 -26.42 -4.57 7.82
CA LYS A 427 -25.96 -3.19 7.60
C LYS A 427 -24.46 -3.27 7.36
N LEU A 428 -24.04 -3.09 6.11
CA LEU A 428 -22.64 -3.27 5.71
C LEU A 428 -21.68 -2.23 6.30
N TYR A 429 -22.17 -1.17 6.95
CA TYR A 429 -21.34 -0.21 7.67
C TYR A 429 -22.11 0.39 8.86
N GLU A 430 -21.72 0.04 10.09
CA GLU A 430 -21.80 0.98 11.21
C GLU A 430 -20.35 1.19 11.67
N ALA A 431 -19.85 2.41 11.45
CA ALA A 431 -18.60 2.85 12.05
C ALA A 431 -18.74 2.70 13.56
N ALA A 432 -17.79 2.03 14.20
CA ALA A 432 -17.70 2.06 15.66
C ALA A 432 -17.61 3.53 16.08
N ALA A 433 -18.62 3.97 16.84
CA ALA A 433 -18.71 5.32 17.39
C ALA A 433 -17.58 5.61 18.38
#